data_AF-A0A972MRU0-F1
#
_entry.id   AF-A0A972MRU0-F1
#
_cell.length_a   1.000
_cell.length_b   1.000
_cell.length_c   1.000
_cell.angle_alpha   90.00
_cell.angle_beta   90.00
_cell.angle_gamma   90.00
#
_symmetry.space_group_name_H-M   'P 1'
#
loop_
_entity.id
_entity.type
_entity.pdbx_description
1 polymer ?
#
loop_
_entity_poly.entity_id
_entity_poly.type
_entity_poly.pdbx_seq_one_letter_code
_entity_poly.pdbx_strand_id
1 'polypeptide(L)'
;MKLSFFLFFFLTTLLYSKNPTLFKEFGDPLYNNIEKIEKLKQIDSPHILKKEIKNYLENVKKVKEFGNTLSSVDQKSKSEYFKKLRELATQNDIYVEKAQKLFDLAIQENDLEMFSELLQTGLIDLRRHEKEIFDFYKSENKEFLKKNYIDDIDAYKKLFKNIGDKEKKTLNELRLDDLKYQNAIQKKLQKAIDALPKEE
;
A
#
# COMPACT_ATOMS: atom_id res chain seq x y z
N MET A 1 -47.18 -25.76 -11.56
CA MET A 1 -47.12 -24.30 -11.33
C MET A 1 -46.33 -23.84 -10.10
N LYS A 2 -45.97 -24.69 -9.12
CA LYS A 2 -45.26 -24.24 -7.90
C LYS A 2 -43.72 -24.18 -8.03
N LEU A 3 -43.12 -24.91 -8.99
CA LEU A 3 -41.67 -24.97 -9.16
C LEU A 3 -41.09 -23.76 -9.92
N SER A 4 -41.85 -23.18 -10.86
CA SER A 4 -41.43 -21.97 -11.60
C SER A 4 -41.39 -20.72 -10.73
N PHE A 5 -42.25 -20.61 -9.72
CA PHE A 5 -42.28 -19.44 -8.84
C PHE A 5 -41.06 -19.39 -7.91
N PHE A 6 -40.55 -20.56 -7.52
CA PHE A 6 -39.36 -20.68 -6.68
C PHE A 6 -38.06 -20.36 -7.44
N LEU A 7 -38.01 -20.70 -8.73
CA LEU A 7 -36.87 -20.37 -9.60
C LEU A 7 -36.75 -18.86 -9.85
N PHE A 8 -37.89 -18.16 -9.94
CA PHE A 8 -37.92 -16.71 -10.17
C PHE A 8 -37.42 -15.92 -8.94
N PHE A 9 -37.65 -16.42 -7.72
CA PHE A 9 -37.21 -15.77 -6.48
C PHE A 9 -35.70 -15.94 -6.22
N PHE A 10 -35.09 -17.02 -6.70
CA PHE A 10 -33.64 -17.21 -6.59
C PHE A 10 -32.83 -16.31 -7.53
N LEU A 11 -33.34 -16.04 -8.75
CA LEU A 11 -32.66 -15.16 -9.71
C LEU A 11 -32.59 -13.69 -9.24
N THR A 12 -33.60 -13.19 -8.52
CA THR A 12 -33.60 -11.80 -8.03
C THR A 12 -32.63 -11.56 -6.87
N THR A 13 -32.33 -12.59 -6.06
CA THR A 13 -31.33 -12.47 -4.98
C THR A 13 -29.88 -12.43 -5.49
N LEU A 14 -29.59 -13.02 -6.65
CA LEU A 14 -28.25 -12.97 -7.25
C LEU A 14 -27.91 -11.58 -7.82
N LEU A 15 -28.92 -10.80 -8.21
CA LEU A 15 -28.76 -9.41 -8.66
C LEU A 15 -28.51 -8.42 -7.51
N TYR A 16 -28.69 -8.85 -6.26
CA TYR A 16 -28.42 -8.06 -5.06
C TYR A 16 -27.07 -8.37 -4.37
N SER A 17 -26.24 -9.20 -4.99
CA SER A 17 -24.84 -9.32 -4.56
C SER A 17 -24.16 -7.98 -4.80
N LYS A 18 -23.94 -7.21 -3.72
CA LYS A 18 -23.06 -6.04 -3.71
C LYS A 18 -21.76 -6.43 -4.41
N ASN A 19 -21.57 -5.93 -5.65
CA ASN A 19 -20.33 -6.12 -6.38
C ASN A 19 -19.18 -5.76 -5.43
N PRO A 20 -18.23 -6.67 -5.12
CA PRO A 20 -17.00 -6.24 -4.48
C PRO A 20 -16.42 -5.16 -5.40
N THR A 21 -16.19 -3.96 -4.85
CA THR A 21 -15.75 -2.79 -5.60
C THR A 21 -14.32 -3.03 -6.10
N LEU A 22 -14.16 -3.79 -7.20
CA LEU A 22 -12.87 -4.10 -7.84
C LEU A 22 -12.02 -2.85 -8.06
N PHE A 23 -12.64 -1.68 -8.20
CA PHE A 23 -11.96 -0.40 -8.37
C PHE A 23 -11.23 0.09 -7.10
N LYS A 24 -11.70 -0.29 -5.91
CA LYS A 24 -11.11 0.13 -4.63
C LYS A 24 -9.69 -0.42 -4.46
N GLU A 25 -9.47 -1.67 -4.88
CA GLU A 25 -8.19 -2.39 -4.72
C GLU A 25 -7.05 -1.72 -5.51
N PHE A 26 -7.35 -1.04 -6.63
CA PHE A 26 -6.34 -0.31 -7.40
C PHE A 26 -5.74 0.89 -6.66
N GLY A 27 -6.44 1.42 -5.65
CA GLY A 27 -5.97 2.53 -4.84
C GLY A 27 -5.23 2.09 -3.56
N ASP A 28 -5.22 0.80 -3.23
CA ASP A 28 -4.70 0.30 -1.95
C ASP A 28 -3.25 0.68 -1.66
N PRO A 29 -2.31 0.65 -2.64
CA PRO A 29 -0.95 1.14 -2.41
C PRO A 29 -0.90 2.60 -1.94
N LEU A 30 -1.80 3.46 -2.45
CA LEU A 30 -1.91 4.86 -2.04
C LEU A 30 -2.55 4.98 -0.66
N TYR A 31 -3.62 4.22 -0.43
CA TYR A 31 -4.36 4.26 0.83
C TYR A 31 -3.52 3.78 2.01
N ASN A 32 -2.64 2.81 1.78
CA ASN A 32 -1.73 2.26 2.79
C ASN A 32 -0.57 3.21 3.13
N ASN A 33 -0.29 4.21 2.30
CA ASN A 33 0.77 5.19 2.53
C ASN A 33 0.29 6.49 3.18
N ILE A 34 -1.02 6.71 3.32
CA ILE A 34 -1.61 7.95 3.89
C ILE A 34 -0.99 8.28 5.25
N GLU A 35 -0.99 7.31 6.18
CA GLU A 35 -0.47 7.52 7.53
C GLU A 35 1.04 7.81 7.53
N LYS A 36 1.78 7.13 6.65
CA LYS A 36 3.23 7.32 6.50
C LYS A 36 3.57 8.72 5.98
N ILE A 37 2.84 9.18 4.97
CA ILE A 37 2.99 10.53 4.39
C ILE A 37 2.50 11.60 5.37
N GLU A 38 1.45 11.33 6.14
CA GLU A 38 1.00 12.29 7.17
C GLU A 38 2.06 12.54 8.24
N LYS A 39 2.80 11.51 8.66
CA LYS A 39 3.89 11.65 9.64
C LYS A 39 4.99 12.60 9.18
N LEU A 40 5.21 12.78 7.87
CA LEU A 40 6.18 13.77 7.37
C LEU A 40 5.88 15.19 7.90
N LYS A 41 4.63 15.53 8.20
CA LYS A 41 4.26 16.84 8.76
C LYS A 41 4.81 17.09 10.17
N GLN A 42 5.21 16.02 10.88
CA GLN A 42 5.76 16.09 12.23
C GLN A 42 7.22 16.52 12.20
N ILE A 43 7.93 16.26 11.09
CA ILE A 43 9.34 16.63 10.92
C ILE A 43 9.47 18.15 10.90
N ASP A 44 10.35 18.67 11.75
CA ASP A 44 10.67 20.10 11.79
C ASP A 44 11.70 20.47 10.73
N SER A 45 11.29 20.36 9.46
CA SER A 45 12.12 20.72 8.32
C SER A 45 11.39 21.71 7.41
N PRO A 46 12.04 22.82 7.00
CA PRO A 46 11.45 23.78 6.06
C PRO A 46 11.22 23.17 4.67
N HIS A 47 11.87 22.04 4.37
CA HIS A 47 11.66 21.31 3.14
C HIS A 47 10.31 20.57 3.13
N ILE A 48 9.67 20.33 4.28
CA ILE A 48 8.36 19.67 4.33
C ILE A 48 7.24 20.67 4.03
N LEU A 49 6.55 20.42 2.91
CA LEU A 49 5.44 21.26 2.45
C LEU A 49 4.12 20.79 3.09
N LYS A 50 3.94 21.10 4.39
CA LYS A 50 2.80 20.62 5.21
C LYS A 50 1.43 20.89 4.57
N LYS A 51 1.28 22.03 3.87
CA LYS A 51 0.04 22.39 3.15
C LYS A 51 -0.22 21.46 1.96
N GLU A 52 0.81 21.12 1.20
CA GLU A 52 0.68 20.22 0.05
C GLU A 52 0.35 18.81 0.49
N ILE A 53 1.01 18.33 1.56
CA ILE A 53 0.70 17.03 2.17
C ILE A 53 -0.78 16.99 2.60
N LYS A 54 -1.28 18.04 3.27
CA LYS A 54 -2.69 18.12 3.66
C LYS A 54 -3.62 18.00 2.43
N ASN A 55 -3.34 18.75 1.36
CA ASN A 55 -4.13 18.70 0.14
C ASN A 55 -4.10 17.32 -0.52
N TYR A 56 -2.92 16.68 -0.56
CA TYR A 56 -2.76 15.31 -1.04
C TYR A 56 -3.66 14.34 -0.26
N LEU A 57 -3.58 14.34 1.07
CA LEU A 57 -4.37 13.43 1.93
C LEU A 57 -5.88 13.63 1.71
N GLU A 58 -6.34 14.88 1.60
CA GLU A 58 -7.73 15.19 1.29
C GLU A 58 -8.15 14.68 -0.09
N ASN A 59 -7.29 14.81 -1.11
CA ASN A 59 -7.57 14.33 -2.46
C ASN A 59 -7.60 12.79 -2.52
N VAL A 60 -6.70 12.10 -1.81
CA VAL A 60 -6.72 10.65 -1.69
C VAL A 60 -8.05 10.17 -1.09
N LYS A 61 -8.53 10.85 -0.04
CA LYS A 61 -9.83 10.55 0.58
C LYS A 61 -10.99 10.75 -0.41
N LYS A 62 -11.03 11.88 -1.12
CA LYS A 62 -12.07 12.16 -2.12
C LYS A 62 -12.07 11.13 -3.25
N VAL A 63 -10.89 10.74 -3.74
CA VAL A 63 -10.76 9.74 -4.81
C VAL A 63 -11.19 8.36 -4.30
N LYS A 64 -10.87 8.00 -3.05
CA LYS A 64 -11.37 6.77 -2.42
C LYS A 64 -12.89 6.73 -2.34
N GLU A 65 -13.51 7.82 -1.92
CA GLU A 65 -14.97 7.97 -1.90
C GLU A 65 -15.58 7.86 -3.30
N PHE A 66 -14.98 8.54 -4.29
CA PHE A 66 -15.39 8.45 -5.69
C PHE A 66 -15.29 7.02 -6.24
N GLY A 67 -14.21 6.29 -5.93
CA GLY A 67 -14.05 4.89 -6.34
C GLY A 67 -15.12 3.96 -5.76
N ASN A 68 -15.61 4.24 -4.54
CA ASN A 68 -16.68 3.46 -3.90
C ASN A 68 -18.06 3.70 -4.53
N THR A 69 -18.28 4.85 -5.19
CA THR A 69 -19.57 5.19 -5.81
C THR A 69 -19.64 4.79 -7.30
N LEU A 70 -18.54 4.32 -7.88
CA LEU A 70 -18.51 3.88 -9.28
C LEU A 70 -19.39 2.64 -9.50
N SER A 71 -20.38 2.78 -10.39
CA SER A 71 -21.13 1.64 -10.93
C SER A 71 -20.39 0.99 -12.11
N SER A 72 -20.70 -0.27 -12.39
CA SER A 72 -20.01 -1.06 -13.42
C SER A 72 -20.26 -0.60 -14.86
N VAL A 73 -21.12 0.40 -15.12
CA VAL A 73 -21.61 0.73 -16.48
C VAL A 73 -21.02 2.03 -17.05
N ASP A 74 -20.59 3.00 -16.23
CA ASP A 74 -20.07 4.29 -16.74
C ASP A 74 -18.55 4.26 -17.02
N GLN A 75 -18.20 4.08 -18.30
CA GLN A 75 -16.81 4.06 -18.75
C GLN A 75 -16.08 5.40 -18.59
N LYS A 76 -16.80 6.53 -18.67
CA LYS A 76 -16.22 7.87 -18.54
C LYS A 76 -15.78 8.13 -17.10
N SER A 77 -16.64 7.81 -16.12
CA SER A 77 -16.29 7.96 -14.70
C SER A 77 -15.15 7.03 -14.28
N LYS A 78 -15.07 5.82 -14.83
CA LYS A 78 -13.92 4.92 -14.61
C LYS A 78 -12.61 5.51 -15.12
N SER A 79 -12.62 6.04 -16.34
CA SER A 79 -11.43 6.69 -16.93
C SER A 79 -10.97 7.89 -16.08
N GLU A 80 -11.91 8.71 -15.63
CA GLU A 80 -11.62 9.83 -14.74
C GLU A 80 -11.03 9.37 -13.40
N TYR A 81 -11.57 8.31 -12.81
CA TYR A 81 -11.05 7.73 -11.58
C TYR A 81 -9.61 7.25 -11.73
N PHE A 82 -9.31 6.49 -12.80
CA PHE A 82 -7.94 6.03 -13.05
C PHE A 82 -6.96 7.17 -13.32
N LYS A 83 -7.41 8.23 -14.00
CA LYS A 83 -6.60 9.44 -14.18
C LYS A 83 -6.24 10.06 -12.82
N LYS A 84 -7.21 10.25 -11.93
CA LYS A 84 -6.99 10.78 -10.58
C LYS A 84 -6.08 9.87 -9.74
N LEU A 85 -6.26 8.54 -9.83
CA LEU A 85 -5.36 7.60 -9.16
C LEU A 85 -3.92 7.74 -9.64
N ARG A 86 -3.69 7.89 -10.95
CA ARG A 86 -2.35 8.07 -11.50
C ARG A 86 -1.69 9.37 -11.03
N GLU A 87 -2.44 10.46 -11.03
CA GLU A 87 -1.96 11.75 -10.52
C GLU A 87 -1.56 11.66 -9.05
N LEU A 88 -2.39 11.00 -8.22
CA LEU A 88 -2.09 10.76 -6.81
C LEU A 88 -0.91 9.81 -6.60
N ALA A 89 -0.72 8.82 -7.46
CA ALA A 89 0.44 7.95 -7.42
C ALA A 89 1.74 8.70 -7.69
N THR A 90 1.75 9.57 -8.71
CA THR A 90 2.91 10.44 -8.95
C THR A 90 3.21 11.35 -7.75
N GLN A 91 2.18 11.92 -7.11
CA GLN A 91 2.38 12.73 -5.90
C GLN A 91 2.89 11.91 -4.71
N ASN A 92 2.39 10.69 -4.51
CA ASN A 92 2.90 9.75 -3.51
C ASN A 92 4.41 9.51 -3.69
N ASP A 93 4.81 9.20 -4.92
CA ASP A 93 6.21 8.88 -5.24
C ASP A 93 7.13 10.07 -4.96
N ILE A 94 6.68 11.29 -5.24
CA ILE A 94 7.40 12.52 -4.88
C ILE A 94 7.63 12.61 -3.36
N TYR A 95 6.63 12.27 -2.53
CA TYR A 95 6.80 12.30 -1.07
C TYR A 95 7.77 11.21 -0.58
N VAL A 96 7.73 10.02 -1.17
CA VAL A 96 8.68 8.94 -0.87
C VAL A 96 10.11 9.36 -1.24
N GLU A 97 10.31 9.89 -2.45
CA GLU A 97 11.61 10.39 -2.90
C GLU A 97 12.13 11.52 -2.01
N LYS A 98 11.24 12.41 -1.58
CA LYS A 98 11.59 13.52 -0.70
C LYS A 98 12.00 13.04 0.69
N ALA A 99 11.30 12.05 1.25
CA ALA A 99 11.68 11.42 2.51
C ALA A 99 13.09 10.81 2.41
N GLN A 100 13.38 10.12 1.30
CA GLN A 100 14.72 9.57 1.05
C GLN A 100 15.79 10.66 0.99
N LYS A 101 15.56 11.74 0.26
CA LYS A 101 16.53 12.85 0.18
C LYS A 101 16.78 13.50 1.54
N LEU A 102 15.75 13.66 2.35
CA LEU A 102 15.89 14.18 3.71
C LEU A 102 16.64 13.20 4.62
N PHE A 103 16.47 11.90 4.40
CA PHE A 103 17.20 10.87 5.15
C PHE A 103 18.69 10.91 4.82
N ASP A 104 19.03 11.01 3.54
CA ASP A 104 20.41 11.16 3.10
C ASP A 104 21.01 12.47 3.63
N LEU A 105 20.23 13.56 3.67
CA LEU A 105 20.65 14.84 4.23
C LEU A 105 20.89 14.74 5.74
N ALA A 106 19.99 14.11 6.49
CA ALA A 106 20.14 13.92 7.93
C ALA A 106 21.41 13.11 8.25
N ILE A 107 21.76 12.12 7.42
CA ILE A 107 23.03 11.39 7.52
C ILE A 107 24.22 12.32 7.29
N GLN A 108 24.17 13.12 6.21
CA GLN A 108 25.27 14.01 5.83
C GLN A 108 25.52 15.13 6.84
N GLU A 109 24.45 15.72 7.36
CA GLU A 109 24.47 16.82 8.32
C GLU A 109 24.57 16.35 9.77
N ASN A 110 24.54 15.03 9.98
CA ASN A 110 24.59 14.42 11.29
C ASN A 110 23.41 14.84 12.20
N ASP A 111 22.24 15.03 11.60
CA ASP A 111 21.01 15.45 12.28
C ASP A 111 20.26 14.24 12.82
N LEU A 112 20.52 13.91 14.09
CA LEU A 112 19.92 12.76 14.77
C LEU A 112 18.39 12.86 14.91
N GLU A 113 17.87 14.07 15.07
CA GLU A 113 16.43 14.31 15.26
C GLU A 113 15.70 14.04 13.95
N MET A 114 16.11 14.70 12.87
CA MET A 114 15.53 14.49 11.54
C MET A 114 15.68 13.03 11.09
N PHE A 115 16.85 12.43 11.33
CA PHE A 115 17.11 11.02 11.03
C PHE A 115 16.10 10.11 11.74
N SER A 116 15.92 10.29 13.05
CA SER A 116 15.03 9.46 13.86
C SER A 116 13.56 9.61 13.47
N GLU A 117 13.11 10.84 13.22
CA GLU A 117 11.75 11.12 12.78
C GLU A 117 11.45 10.52 11.40
N LEU A 118 12.41 10.57 10.47
CA LEU A 118 12.28 9.96 9.14
C LEU A 118 12.13 8.44 9.21
N LEU A 119 12.88 7.75 10.08
CA LEU A 119 12.70 6.30 10.29
C LEU A 119 11.29 5.98 10.81
N GLN A 120 10.76 6.80 11.71
CA GLN A 120 9.42 6.60 12.30
C GLN A 120 8.27 6.79 11.31
N THR A 121 8.50 7.49 10.19
CA THR A 121 7.51 7.63 9.11
C THR A 121 7.17 6.29 8.47
N GLY A 122 8.14 5.36 8.41
CA GLY A 122 8.01 4.10 7.66
C GLY A 122 8.04 4.26 6.14
N LEU A 123 8.50 5.42 5.64
CA LEU A 123 8.76 5.69 4.23
C LEU A 123 10.17 5.27 3.81
N ILE A 124 11.11 5.20 4.75
CA ILE A 124 12.47 4.72 4.51
C ILE A 124 12.47 3.20 4.56
N ASP A 125 13.02 2.57 3.52
CA ASP A 125 13.25 1.13 3.51
C ASP A 125 14.43 0.80 4.41
N LEU A 126 14.07 0.43 5.64
CA LEU A 126 15.04 0.13 6.68
C LEU A 126 16.01 -1.00 6.28
N ARG A 127 15.57 -1.99 5.48
CA ARG A 127 16.44 -3.10 5.07
C ARG A 127 17.45 -2.64 4.04
N ARG A 128 16.99 -1.80 3.11
CA ARG A 128 17.85 -1.25 2.07
C ARG A 128 18.96 -0.38 2.64
N HIS A 129 18.66 0.33 3.73
CA HIS A 129 19.58 1.25 4.40
C HIS A 129 20.13 0.73 5.74
N GLU A 130 20.11 -0.58 5.97
CA GLU A 130 20.52 -1.18 7.25
C GLU A 130 21.93 -0.73 7.67
N LYS A 131 22.86 -0.70 6.71
CA LYS A 131 24.25 -0.33 6.96
C LYS A 131 24.38 1.14 7.30
N GLU A 132 23.76 2.02 6.52
CA GLU A 132 23.80 3.47 6.72
C GLU A 132 23.17 3.84 8.07
N ILE A 133 22.06 3.20 8.42
CA ILE A 133 21.41 3.37 9.72
C ILE A 133 22.35 2.94 10.85
N PHE A 134 22.96 1.77 10.72
CA PHE A 134 23.89 1.25 11.72
C PHE A 134 25.13 2.13 11.87
N ASP A 135 25.72 2.55 10.76
CA ASP A 135 26.93 3.38 10.74
C ASP A 135 26.65 4.77 11.33
N PHE A 136 25.50 5.39 11.02
CA PHE A 136 25.06 6.66 11.60
C PHE A 136 24.91 6.59 13.11
N TYR A 137 24.22 5.55 13.62
CA TYR A 137 24.11 5.34 15.07
C TYR A 137 25.43 5.00 15.73
N LYS A 138 26.40 4.43 15.02
CA LYS A 138 27.72 4.09 15.58
C LYS A 138 28.64 5.30 15.63
N SER A 139 28.59 6.19 14.63
CA SER A 139 29.43 7.39 14.56
C SER A 139 29.06 8.40 15.65
N GLU A 140 27.78 8.53 15.96
CA GLU A 140 27.27 9.47 16.97
C GLU A 140 27.46 9.01 18.42
N ASN A 141 27.95 7.77 18.66
CA ASN A 141 27.45 7.09 19.85
C ASN A 141 28.33 6.04 20.55
N LYS A 142 29.33 6.50 21.32
CA LYS A 142 29.83 5.71 22.47
C LYS A 142 29.05 5.95 23.77
N GLU A 143 28.25 7.02 23.87
CA GLU A 143 27.71 7.51 25.15
C GLU A 143 26.17 7.52 25.25
N PHE A 144 25.45 7.92 24.19
CA PHE A 144 23.97 7.87 24.12
C PHE A 144 23.41 6.44 23.91
N LEU A 145 24.13 5.53 23.24
CA LEU A 145 23.82 4.09 23.20
C LEU A 145 23.88 3.49 24.62
N LYS A 146 24.80 3.99 25.45
CA LYS A 146 25.09 3.46 26.79
C LYS A 146 24.01 3.77 27.83
N LYS A 147 23.17 4.80 27.58
CA LYS A 147 22.19 5.29 28.57
C LYS A 147 20.74 4.96 28.23
N ASN A 148 20.38 4.78 26.94
CA ASN A 148 18.97 4.64 26.54
C ASN A 148 18.64 3.52 25.52
N TYR A 149 19.61 2.88 24.84
CA TYR A 149 19.30 2.05 23.65
C TYR A 149 20.03 0.70 23.54
N ILE A 150 20.76 0.24 24.57
CA ILE A 150 21.36 -1.13 24.57
C ILE A 150 20.28 -2.22 24.50
N ASP A 151 19.10 -2.02 25.10
CA ASP A 151 17.97 -2.95 24.97
C ASP A 151 17.28 -2.88 23.60
N ASP A 152 17.48 -1.80 22.85
CA ASP A 152 16.77 -1.54 21.60
C ASP A 152 17.51 -2.05 20.37
N ILE A 153 18.83 -2.29 20.39
CA ILE A 153 19.51 -2.91 19.23
C ILE A 153 18.96 -4.32 18.97
N ASP A 154 18.65 -5.08 20.02
CA ASP A 154 17.99 -6.38 19.90
C ASP A 154 16.49 -6.26 19.57
N ALA A 155 15.83 -5.17 19.99
CA ALA A 155 14.46 -4.86 19.57
C ALA A 155 14.39 -4.44 18.09
N TYR A 156 15.38 -3.67 17.60
CA TYR A 156 15.56 -3.30 16.19
C TYR A 156 15.85 -4.55 15.38
N LYS A 157 16.82 -5.39 15.77
CA LYS A 157 17.04 -6.70 15.12
C LYS A 157 15.80 -7.58 15.10
N LYS A 158 15.01 -7.60 16.19
CA LYS A 158 13.70 -8.31 16.24
C LYS A 158 12.65 -7.67 15.34
N LEU A 159 12.58 -6.34 15.24
CA LEU A 159 11.69 -5.61 14.33
C LEU A 159 12.04 -5.94 12.87
N PHE A 160 13.30 -5.89 12.49
CA PHE A 160 13.77 -6.26 11.15
C PHE A 160 13.45 -7.72 10.80
N LYS A 161 13.60 -8.64 11.76
CA LYS A 161 13.26 -10.06 11.60
C LYS A 161 11.73 -10.26 11.47
N ASN A 162 10.94 -9.62 12.33
CA ASN A 162 9.48 -9.73 12.33
C ASN A 162 8.82 -9.07 11.11
N ILE A 163 9.34 -7.94 10.61
CA ILE A 163 8.87 -7.33 9.37
C ILE A 163 9.20 -8.27 8.19
N GLY A 164 10.37 -8.94 8.22
CA GLY A 164 10.77 -9.96 7.24
C GLY A 164 9.79 -11.12 7.15
N ASP A 165 9.37 -11.62 8.29
CA ASP A 165 8.46 -12.75 8.38
C ASP A 165 7.01 -12.36 8.05
N LYS A 166 6.57 -11.15 8.44
CA LYS A 166 5.23 -10.65 8.12
C LYS A 166 5.07 -10.38 6.63
N GLU A 167 6.04 -9.74 5.98
CA GLU A 167 6.02 -9.51 4.53
C GLU A 167 6.19 -10.79 3.72
N LYS A 168 7.05 -11.74 4.15
CA LYS A 168 7.10 -13.07 3.53
C LYS A 168 5.77 -13.80 3.63
N LYS A 169 5.08 -13.66 4.77
CA LYS A 169 3.76 -14.25 4.96
C LYS A 169 2.72 -13.62 4.05
N THR A 170 2.66 -12.27 3.98
CA THR A 170 1.75 -11.55 3.08
C THR A 170 2.06 -11.84 1.61
N LEU A 171 3.35 -11.91 1.22
CA LEU A 171 3.77 -12.25 -0.15
C LEU A 171 3.43 -13.70 -0.52
N ASN A 172 3.55 -14.64 0.42
CA ASN A 172 3.15 -16.02 0.21
C ASN A 172 1.63 -16.18 0.14
N GLU A 173 0.88 -15.43 0.95
CA GLU A 173 -0.59 -15.37 0.89
C GLU A 173 -1.06 -14.79 -0.46
N LEU A 174 -0.44 -13.69 -0.91
CA LEU A 174 -0.66 -13.11 -2.24
C LEU A 174 -0.35 -14.11 -3.37
N ARG A 175 0.78 -14.83 -3.30
CA ARG A 175 1.13 -15.87 -4.28
C ARG A 175 0.15 -17.04 -4.28
N LEU A 176 -0.33 -17.45 -3.11
CA LEU A 176 -1.33 -18.51 -2.97
C LEU A 176 -2.67 -18.12 -3.59
N ASP A 177 -3.09 -16.86 -3.41
CA ASP A 177 -4.34 -16.37 -3.98
C ASP A 177 -4.23 -16.16 -5.50
N ASP A 178 -3.09 -15.68 -5.99
CA ASP A 178 -2.79 -15.64 -7.43
C ASP A 178 -2.85 -17.04 -8.06
N LEU A 179 -2.30 -18.05 -7.38
CA LEU A 179 -2.32 -19.44 -7.86
C LEU A 179 -3.76 -19.98 -7.92
N LYS A 180 -4.59 -19.69 -6.92
CA LYS A 180 -6.02 -20.07 -6.92
C LYS A 180 -6.77 -19.38 -8.05
N TYR A 181 -6.49 -18.11 -8.29
CA TYR A 181 -7.11 -17.34 -9.35
C TYR A 181 -6.74 -17.90 -10.74
N GLN A 182 -5.45 -18.20 -10.97
CA GLN A 182 -4.98 -18.84 -12.20
C GLN A 182 -5.64 -20.22 -12.42
N ASN A 183 -5.73 -21.05 -11.38
CA ASN A 183 -6.40 -22.35 -11.46
C ASN A 183 -7.90 -22.22 -11.77
N ALA A 184 -8.57 -21.22 -11.20
CA ALA A 184 -9.98 -20.96 -11.49
C ALA A 184 -10.20 -20.51 -12.94
N ILE A 185 -9.28 -19.70 -13.50
CA ILE A 185 -9.29 -19.31 -14.91
C ILE A 185 -9.05 -20.54 -15.80
N GLN A 186 -8.03 -21.34 -15.53
CA GLN A 186 -7.75 -22.55 -16.30
C GLN A 186 -8.93 -23.51 -16.32
N LYS A 187 -9.59 -23.71 -15.16
CA LYS A 187 -10.77 -24.58 -15.06
C LYS A 187 -11.97 -24.04 -15.84
N LYS A 188 -12.13 -22.71 -15.90
CA LYS A 188 -13.15 -22.06 -16.74
C LYS A 188 -12.81 -22.18 -18.23
N LEU A 189 -11.53 -22.01 -18.59
CA LEU A 189 -11.04 -22.14 -19.95
C LEU A 189 -11.23 -23.57 -20.47
N GLN A 190 -10.86 -24.58 -19.66
CA GLN A 190 -11.03 -25.98 -20.01
C GLN A 190 -12.51 -26.33 -20.20
N LYS A 191 -13.39 -25.87 -19.30
CA LYS A 191 -14.84 -26.06 -19.48
C LYS A 191 -15.39 -25.39 -20.73
N ALA A 192 -14.85 -24.24 -21.11
CA ALA A 192 -15.25 -23.55 -22.34
C ALA A 192 -14.77 -24.35 -23.57
N ILE A 193 -13.55 -24.88 -23.54
CA ILE A 193 -12.99 -25.75 -24.60
C ILE A 193 -13.79 -27.06 -24.72
N ASP A 194 -14.12 -27.70 -23.60
CA ASP A 194 -14.91 -28.93 -23.56
C ASP A 194 -16.36 -28.72 -24.02
N ALA A 195 -16.85 -27.48 -23.94
CA ALA A 195 -18.18 -27.07 -24.41
C ALA A 195 -18.20 -26.58 -25.86
N LEU A 196 -17.04 -26.50 -26.53
CA LEU A 196 -17.00 -26.22 -27.96
C LEU A 196 -17.50 -27.45 -28.73
N PRO A 197 -18.35 -27.27 -29.75
CA PRO A 197 -18.77 -28.37 -30.60
C PRO A 197 -17.54 -28.93 -31.31
N LYS A 198 -17.36 -30.26 -31.24
CA LYS A 198 -16.30 -30.93 -31.98
C LYS A 198 -16.64 -30.82 -33.46
N GLU A 199 -15.74 -30.25 -34.25
CA GLU A 199 -15.85 -30.28 -35.71
C GLU A 199 -15.77 -31.74 -36.16
N GLU A 200 -16.89 -32.24 -36.70
CA GLU A 200 -16.99 -33.50 -37.46
C GLU A 200 -16.62 -33.27 -38.93
#